data_AF-A0A845JX33-F1
#
_entry.id   AF-A0A845JX33-F1
#
_cell.length_a   1.000
_cell.length_b   1.000
_cell.length_c   1.000
_cell.angle_alpha   90.00
_cell.angle_beta   90.00
_cell.angle_gamma   90.00
#
_symmetry.space_group_name_H-M   'P 1'
#
loop_
_entity.id
_entity.type
_entity.pdbx_description
1 polymer ?
#
loop_
_entity_poly.entity_id
_entity_poly.type
_entity_poly.pdbx_seq_one_letter_code
_entity_poly.pdbx_strand_id
1 'polypeptide(L)'
;MHSGAKFFVGFMTILMISAGGIRPSMAKCPVRMGSLYPPDRFSVISDRGSIKNFPENTLPALRDALNVGGANALVVDLSLTLDKK
;
A
#
# COMPACT_ATOMS: atom_id res chain seq x y z
N MET A 1 -13.81 46.40 35.24
CA MET A 1 -12.94 45.19 35.19
C MET A 1 -13.69 43.95 34.68
N HIS A 2 -14.39 43.99 33.54
CA HIS A 2 -15.13 42.83 33.00
C HIS A 2 -14.87 42.51 31.51
N SER A 3 -14.18 43.40 30.78
CA SER A 3 -13.96 43.23 29.34
C SER A 3 -12.73 42.36 29.02
N GLY A 4 -11.64 42.50 29.79
CA GLY A 4 -10.39 41.76 29.53
C GLY A 4 -10.46 40.25 29.79
N ALA A 5 -11.26 39.82 30.77
CA ALA A 5 -11.41 38.40 31.09
C ALA A 5 -12.10 37.61 29.96
N LYS A 6 -13.09 38.22 29.29
CA LYS A 6 -13.80 37.59 28.16
C LYS A 6 -12.90 37.43 26.94
N PHE A 7 -12.03 38.43 26.71
CA PHE A 7 -11.04 38.40 25.63
C PHE A 7 -9.97 37.34 25.87
N PHE A 8 -9.48 37.24 27.10
CA PHE A 8 -8.49 36.23 27.49
C PHE A 8 -9.03 34.80 27.38
N VAL A 9 -10.27 34.58 27.84
CA VAL A 9 -10.94 33.28 27.71
C VAL A 9 -11.13 32.92 26.24
N GLY A 10 -11.64 33.83 25.41
CA GLY A 10 -11.81 33.58 23.97
C GLY A 10 -10.50 33.26 23.25
N PHE A 11 -9.42 33.96 23.59
CA PHE A 11 -8.09 33.70 23.03
C PHE A 11 -7.56 32.31 23.42
N MET A 12 -7.76 31.88 24.66
CA MET A 12 -7.36 30.54 25.12
C MET A 12 -8.16 29.43 24.43
N THR A 13 -9.47 29.62 24.18
CA THR A 13 -10.28 28.62 23.46
C THR A 13 -9.80 28.44 22.02
N ILE A 14 -9.49 29.55 21.32
CA ILE A 14 -8.95 29.51 19.95
C ILE A 14 -7.59 28.82 19.93
N LEU A 15 -6.73 29.10 20.90
CA LEU A 15 -5.43 28.46 21.03
C LEU A 15 -5.56 26.94 21.20
N MET A 16 -6.47 26.49 22.06
CA MET A 16 -6.72 25.06 22.30
C MET A 16 -7.30 24.34 21.08
N ILE A 17 -8.18 25.00 20.31
CA ILE A 17 -8.72 24.44 19.05
C ILE A 17 -7.62 24.34 17.99
N SER A 18 -6.73 25.34 17.91
CA SER A 18 -5.62 25.34 16.95
C SER A 18 -4.51 24.34 17.30
N ALA A 19 -4.25 24.12 18.58
CA ALA A 19 -3.26 23.16 19.07
C ALA A 19 -3.80 21.72 19.09
N GLY A 20 -5.11 21.55 19.26
CA GLY A 20 -5.80 20.26 19.36
C GLY A 20 -6.19 19.64 18.02
N GLY A 21 -5.54 20.00 16.92
CA GLY A 21 -5.73 19.37 15.63
C GLY A 21 -5.34 17.90 15.67
N ILE A 22 -6.27 17.04 16.11
CA ILE A 22 -6.22 15.59 15.96
C ILE A 22 -6.23 15.35 14.46
N ARG A 23 -5.04 15.30 13.86
CA ARG A 23 -4.90 14.69 12.54
C ARG A 23 -5.27 13.23 12.77
N PRO A 24 -6.36 12.71 12.17
CA PRO A 24 -6.56 11.28 12.19
C PRO A 24 -5.26 10.68 11.65
N SER A 25 -4.63 9.82 12.46
CA SER A 25 -3.56 8.96 11.99
C SER A 25 -4.19 8.09 10.94
N MET A 26 -4.25 8.60 9.71
CA MET A 26 -4.69 7.86 8.56
C MET A 26 -3.64 6.77 8.43
N ALA A 27 -4.00 5.56 8.87
CA ALA A 27 -3.17 4.39 8.71
C ALA A 27 -2.75 4.41 7.24
N LYS A 28 -1.46 4.67 7.02
CA LYS A 28 -0.93 4.80 5.67
C LYS A 28 -1.04 3.41 5.11
N CYS A 29 -2.08 3.15 4.30
CA CYS A 29 -2.17 1.92 3.53
C CYS A 29 -0.79 1.70 2.92
N PRO A 30 -0.19 0.50 3.04
CA PRO A 30 1.15 0.26 2.54
C PRO A 30 1.15 0.70 1.09
N VAL A 31 1.81 1.84 0.83
CA VAL A 31 1.98 2.34 -0.53
C VAL A 31 2.82 1.26 -1.18
N ARG A 32 2.29 0.65 -2.25
CA ARG A 32 3.06 -0.32 -3.06
C ARG A 32 4.46 0.24 -3.19
N MET A 33 5.43 -0.51 -2.66
CA MET A 33 6.84 -0.16 -2.77
C MET A 33 7.06 0.11 -4.26
N GLY A 34 7.46 1.34 -4.60
CA GLY A 34 7.53 1.77 -5.99
C GLY A 34 8.25 0.72 -6.83
N SER A 35 7.76 0.46 -8.03
CA SER A 35 8.42 -0.50 -8.91
C SER A 35 9.85 -0.03 -9.17
N LEU A 36 10.81 -0.96 -9.07
CA LEU A 36 12.19 -0.71 -9.48
C LEU A 36 12.29 -0.39 -10.99
N TYR A 37 11.27 -0.81 -11.76
CA TYR A 37 11.17 -0.60 -13.20
C TYR A 37 10.07 0.40 -13.55
N PRO A 38 10.27 1.21 -14.61
CA PRO A 38 9.24 2.06 -15.16
C PRO A 38 7.96 1.27 -15.52
N PRO A 39 6.75 1.80 -15.27
CA PRO A 39 5.49 1.08 -15.48
C PRO A 39 5.26 0.65 -16.94
N ASP A 40 5.82 1.38 -17.90
CA ASP A 40 5.87 1.08 -19.33
C ASP A 40 6.64 -0.21 -19.67
N ARG A 41 7.43 -0.75 -18.73
CA ARG A 41 8.09 -2.06 -18.91
C ARG A 41 7.19 -3.26 -18.60
N PHE A 42 5.94 -3.05 -18.17
CA PHE A 42 5.02 -4.14 -17.83
C PHE A 42 3.83 -4.14 -18.79
N SER A 43 3.97 -4.81 -19.94
CA SER A 43 2.91 -4.93 -20.94
C SER A 43 1.89 -6.01 -20.60
N VAL A 44 2.35 -7.15 -20.07
CA VAL A 44 1.50 -8.29 -19.72
C VAL A 44 2.00 -8.89 -18.41
N ILE A 45 1.28 -8.60 -17.33
CA ILE A 45 1.57 -9.15 -16.01
C ILE A 45 0.67 -10.37 -15.80
N SER A 46 1.26 -11.53 -15.57
CA SER A 46 0.51 -12.73 -15.19
C SER A 46 0.35 -12.79 -13.68
N ASP A 47 -0.90 -12.89 -13.23
CA ASP A 47 -1.26 -13.02 -11.82
C ASP A 47 -1.19 -14.49 -11.39
N ARG A 48 -0.30 -14.82 -10.45
CA ARG A 48 -0.04 -16.17 -9.90
C ARG A 48 0.34 -17.26 -10.91
N GLY A 49 0.71 -16.86 -12.13
CA GLY A 49 1.09 -17.76 -13.23
C GLY A 49 -0.09 -18.20 -14.12
N SER A 50 0.12 -19.25 -14.90
CA SER A 50 -0.88 -19.80 -15.83
C SER A 50 -1.92 -20.68 -15.13
N ILE A 51 -2.82 -20.03 -14.39
CA ILE A 51 -3.82 -20.70 -13.53
C ILE A 51 -4.85 -21.58 -14.28
N LYS A 52 -4.95 -21.41 -15.60
CA LYS A 52 -5.83 -22.24 -16.44
C LYS A 52 -5.29 -23.65 -16.63
N ASN A 53 -3.96 -23.79 -16.64
CA ASN A 53 -3.26 -25.03 -16.96
C ASN A 53 -2.62 -25.66 -15.71
N PHE A 54 -2.23 -24.84 -14.73
CA PHE A 54 -1.48 -25.27 -13.55
C PHE A 54 -2.05 -24.62 -12.28
N PRO A 55 -1.86 -25.23 -11.10
CA PRO A 55 -2.21 -24.60 -9.84
C PRO A 55 -1.45 -23.30 -9.60
N GLU A 56 -2.09 -22.34 -8.93
CA GLU A 56 -1.54 -21.01 -8.65
C GLU A 56 -0.23 -21.03 -7.86
N ASN A 57 0.64 -20.03 -8.07
CA ASN A 57 1.93 -19.83 -7.37
C ASN A 57 2.89 -21.05 -7.43
N THR A 58 2.72 -21.93 -8.41
CA THR A 58 3.63 -23.06 -8.63
C THR A 58 4.68 -22.73 -9.69
N LEU A 59 5.87 -23.33 -9.57
CA LEU A 59 6.93 -23.15 -10.57
C LEU A 59 6.50 -23.47 -12.01
N PRO A 60 5.71 -24.54 -12.28
CA PRO A 60 5.19 -24.81 -13.62
C PRO A 60 4.28 -23.69 -14.13
N ALA A 61 3.36 -23.16 -13.29
CA ALA A 61 2.46 -22.08 -13.68
C ALA A 61 3.22 -20.79 -14.05
N LEU A 62 4.25 -20.45 -13.28
CA LEU A 62 5.09 -19.27 -13.52
C LEU A 62 5.92 -19.42 -14.80
N ARG A 63 6.48 -20.60 -15.05
CA ARG A 63 7.23 -20.90 -16.28
C ARG A 63 6.34 -20.87 -17.51
N ASP A 64 5.14 -21.45 -17.42
CA ASP A 64 4.17 -21.45 -18.51
C ASP A 64 3.73 -20.01 -18.86
N ALA A 65 3.47 -19.19 -17.84
CA ALA A 65 3.10 -17.79 -18.04
C ALA A 65 4.18 -16.99 -18.80
N LEU A 66 5.46 -17.18 -18.46
CA LEU A 66 6.57 -16.50 -19.12
C LEU A 66 6.83 -17.04 -20.53
N ASN A 67 6.88 -18.36 -20.69
CA ASN A 67 7.37 -18.98 -21.91
C ASN A 67 6.28 -19.19 -22.98
N VAL A 68 5.04 -19.45 -22.56
CA VAL A 68 3.92 -19.77 -23.45
C VAL A 68 2.90 -18.63 -23.44
N GLY A 69 2.59 -18.11 -22.24
CA GLY A 69 1.63 -17.02 -22.06
C GLY A 69 2.13 -15.65 -22.51
N GLY A 70 3.45 -15.51 -22.78
CA GLY A 70 4.06 -14.25 -23.21
C GLY A 70 4.04 -13.16 -22.14
N ALA A 71 3.85 -13.53 -20.87
CA ALA A 71 3.90 -12.58 -19.77
C ALA A 71 5.32 -12.01 -19.64
N ASN A 72 5.42 -10.70 -19.44
CA ASN A 72 6.69 -10.02 -19.27
C ASN A 72 7.02 -9.72 -17.80
N ALA A 73 6.04 -9.91 -16.91
CA ALA A 73 6.21 -9.92 -15.48
C ALA A 73 5.21 -10.86 -14.79
N LEU A 74 5.52 -11.19 -13.54
CA LEU A 74 4.75 -12.12 -12.71
C LEU A 74 4.37 -11.45 -11.39
N VAL A 75 3.16 -11.74 -10.92
CA VAL A 75 2.76 -11.51 -9.53
C VAL A 75 2.84 -12.83 -8.78
N VAL A 76 3.50 -12.81 -7.62
CA VAL A 76 3.62 -13.98 -6.73
C VAL A 76 3.27 -13.52 -5.32
N ASP A 77 2.45 -14.31 -4.65
CA ASP A 77 2.13 -14.09 -3.24
C ASP A 77 3.17 -14.79 -2.36
N LEU A 78 3.82 -14.02 -1.49
CA LEU A 78 4.79 -14.53 -0.53
C LEU A 78 4.18 -14.49 0.88
N SER A 79 4.42 -15.56 1.63
CA SER A 79 4.05 -15.67 3.03
C SER A 79 5.23 -16.19 3.84
N LEU A 80 5.28 -15.80 5.11
CA LEU A 80 6.33 -16.23 6.01
C LEU A 80 5.95 -17.57 6.63
N THR A 81 6.82 -18.56 6.52
CA THR A 81 6.63 -19.85 7.20
C THR A 81 6.93 -19.73 8.70
N LEU A 82 6.56 -20.77 9.48
CA LEU A 82 6.87 -20.82 10.92
C LEU A 82 8.38 -20.81 11.20
N ASP A 83 9.17 -21.40 10.30
CA ASP A 83 10.64 -21.37 10.34
C ASP A 83 11.25 -20.11 9.71
N LYS A 84 10.43 -19.08 9.47
CA LYS A 84 10.81 -17.74 8.99
C LYS A 84 11.44 -17.73 7.60
N LYS A 85 10.95 -18.58 6.69
CA LYS A 85 11.31 -18.58 5.27
C LYS A 85 10.28 -17.85 4.44
#